data_AF-A0A842UJ78-F1
#
_entry.id   AF-A0A842UJ78-F1
#
_cell.length_a   1.000
_cell.length_b   1.000
_cell.length_c   1.000
_cell.angle_alpha   90.00
_cell.angle_beta   90.00
_cell.angle_gamma   90.00
#
_symmetry.space_group_name_H-M   'P 1'
#
loop_
_entity.id
_entity.type
_entity.pdbx_description
1 polymer ?
#
loop_
_entity_poly.entity_id
_entity_poly.type
_entity_poly.pdbx_seq_one_letter_code
_entity_poly.pdbx_strand_id
1 'polypeptide(L)' 'MADIFGHIAFLFIVGGIFLLGKNKPLGFLVQGTGSLLWAVIGFHLGMVSLVIWNIVLASVAVN' A
#
# COMPACT_ATOMS: atom_id res chain seq x y z
N MET A 1 -17.63 -2.05 -7.08
CA MET A 1 -16.39 -1.37 -7.55
C MET A 1 -15.31 -1.31 -6.46
N ALA A 2 -15.65 -1.12 -5.18
CA ALA A 2 -14.68 -1.12 -4.07
C ALA A 2 -13.87 -2.43 -3.94
N ASP A 3 -14.45 -3.58 -4.30
CA ASP A 3 -13.78 -4.87 -4.16
C ASP A 3 -12.55 -5.03 -5.06
N ILE A 4 -12.62 -4.68 -6.34
CA ILE A 4 -11.52 -4.93 -7.28
C ILE A 4 -10.29 -4.09 -6.92
N PHE A 5 -10.48 -2.81 -6.57
CA PHE A 5 -9.40 -1.94 -6.11
C PHE A 5 -8.79 -2.44 -4.80
N GLY A 6 -9.63 -2.97 -3.90
CA GLY A 6 -9.16 -3.64 -2.68
C GLY A 6 -8.26 -4.84 -2.96
N HIS A 7 -8.65 -5.71 -3.88
CA HIS A 7 -7.86 -6.89 -4.24
C HIS A 7 -6.53 -6.48 -4.93
N ILE A 8 -6.55 -5.46 -5.78
CA ILE A 8 -5.33 -4.95 -6.41
C ILE A 8 -4.36 -4.42 -5.35
N ALA A 9 -4.83 -3.56 -4.45
CA ALA A 9 -3.98 -3.00 -3.40
C ALA A 9 -3.44 -4.08 -2.46
N PHE A 10 -4.24 -5.11 -2.15
CA PHE A 10 -3.79 -6.29 -1.41
C PHE A 10 -2.65 -7.02 -2.13
N LEU A 11 -2.75 -7.25 -3.45
CA LEU A 11 -1.68 -7.88 -4.23
C LEU A 11 -0.38 -7.06 -4.21
N PHE A 12 -0.47 -5.73 -4.27
CA PHE A 12 0.70 -4.86 -4.15
C PHE A 12 1.34 -4.94 -2.75
N ILE A 13 0.53 -4.95 -1.68
CA ILE A 13 1.07 -5.08 -0.31
C ILE A 13 1.73 -6.45 -0.12
N VAL A 14 1.07 -7.54 -0.51
CA VAL A 14 1.64 -8.89 -0.39
C VAL A 14 2.89 -9.06 -1.25
N GLY A 15 2.85 -8.56 -2.49
CA GLY A 15 4.00 -8.56 -3.40
C GLY A 15 5.17 -7.74 -2.87
N GLY A 16 4.91 -6.58 -2.29
CA GLY A 16 5.89 -5.73 -1.62
C GLY A 16 6.58 -6.46 -0.47
N ILE A 17 5.80 -7.02 0.47
CA ILE A 17 6.32 -7.80 1.61
C ILE A 17 7.18 -8.97 1.14
N PHE A 18 6.73 -9.71 0.11
CA PHE A 18 7.48 -10.84 -0.44
C PHE A 18 8.83 -10.41 -1.04
N LEU A 19 8.87 -9.30 -1.76
CA LEU A 19 10.11 -8.76 -2.33
C LEU A 19 11.06 -8.24 -1.24
N LEU A 20 10.52 -7.59 -0.21
CA LEU A 20 11.27 -7.14 0.96
C LEU A 20 11.86 -8.32 1.74
N GLY A 21 11.10 -9.40 1.92
CA GLY A 21 11.59 -10.65 2.51
C GLY A 21 12.72 -11.32 1.70
N LYS A 22 12.85 -10.96 0.42
CA LYS A 22 13.97 -11.37 -0.46
C LYS A 22 15.07 -10.33 -0.56
N ASN A 23 15.07 -9.30 0.30
CA ASN A 23 16.00 -8.17 0.28
C ASN A 23 16.08 -7.45 -1.07
N LYS A 24 14.99 -7.47 -1.86
CA LYS A 24 14.93 -6.73 -3.12
C LYS A 24 14.45 -5.30 -2.86
N PRO A 25 15.22 -4.25 -3.22
CA PRO A 25 14.84 -2.86 -2.96
C PRO A 25 13.57 -2.45 -3.74
N LEU A 26 13.27 -3.13 -4.84
CA LEU A 26 12.00 -2.99 -5.57
C LEU A 26 10.77 -3.24 -4.66
N GLY A 27 10.92 -4.02 -3.59
CA GLY A 27 9.86 -4.27 -2.61
C GLY A 27 9.34 -3.00 -1.96
N PHE A 28 10.19 -1.99 -1.71
CA PHE A 28 9.76 -0.70 -1.17
C PHE A 28 8.82 0.03 -2.14
N LEU A 29 9.16 0.08 -3.43
CA LEU A 29 8.32 0.72 -4.46
C LEU A 29 6.95 0.05 -4.61
N VAL A 30 6.94 -1.30 -4.61
CA VAL A 30 5.69 -2.07 -4.72
C VAL A 30 4.84 -1.89 -3.45
N GLN A 31 5.46 -1.91 -2.27
CA GLN A 31 4.81 -1.66 -0.98
C GLN A 31 4.23 -0.23 -0.89
N GLY A 32 4.98 0.78 -1.32
CA GLY A 32 4.57 2.18 -1.33
C GLY A 32 3.37 2.41 -2.25
N THR A 33 3.39 1.79 -3.43
CA THR A 33 2.27 1.83 -4.38
C THR A 33 1.01 1.18 -3.79
N GLY A 34 1.14 0.02 -3.15
CA GLY A 34 0.04 -0.64 -2.45
C GLY A 34 -0.54 0.19 -1.31
N SER A 35 0.34 0.86 -0.55
CA SER A 35 -0.06 1.75 0.54
C SER A 35 -0.86 2.95 -0.01
N LEU A 36 -0.41 3.60 -1.09
CA LEU A 36 -1.17 4.70 -1.71
C LEU A 36 -2.57 4.26 -2.17
N LEU A 37 -2.70 3.08 -2.79
CA LEU A 37 -3.99 2.53 -3.18
C LEU A 37 -4.91 2.29 -1.96
N TRP A 38 -4.35 1.80 -0.86
CA TRP A 38 -5.09 1.59 0.39
C TRP A 38 -5.52 2.91 1.05
N ALA A 39 -4.70 3.96 0.94
CA ALA A 39 -5.09 5.31 1.40
C ALA A 39 -6.28 5.85 0.60
N VAL A 40 -6.31 5.65 -0.72
CA VAL A 40 -7.46 6.04 -1.56
C VAL A 40 -8.71 5.27 -1.15
N ILE A 41 -8.60 3.96 -0.90
CA ILE A 41 -9.73 3.15 -0.43
C ILE A 41 -10.21 3.62 0.96
N GLY A 42 -9.29 3.87 1.89
CA GLY A 42 -9.61 4.40 3.22
C GLY A 42 -10.36 5.72 3.18
N PHE A 43 -10.00 6.59 2.23
CA PHE A 43 -10.68 7.86 2.02
C PHE A 43 -12.14 7.66 1.58
N HIS A 44 -12.39 6.73 0.65
CA HIS A 44 -13.75 6.39 0.20
C HIS A 44 -14.58 5.73 1.30
N LEU A 45 -13.95 5.03 2.24
CA LEU A 45 -14.60 4.39 3.38
C LEU A 45 -14.77 5.32 4.60
N GLY A 46 -14.30 6.57 4.51
CA GLY A 46 -14.33 7.52 5.64
C GLY A 46 -13.39 7.14 6.81
N MET A 47 -12.44 6.22 6.57
CA MET A 47 -11.52 5.71 7.58
C MET A 47 -10.24 6.56 7.63
N VAL A 48 -10.32 7.72 8.29
CA VAL A 48 -9.21 8.70 8.36
C VAL A 48 -7.91 8.09 8.92
N SER A 49 -8.00 7.23 9.94
CA SER A 49 -6.85 6.53 10.51
C SER A 49 -6.12 5.64 9.50
N LEU A 50 -6.87 4.98 8.62
CA LEU A 50 -6.33 4.12 7.56
C LEU A 50 -5.62 4.95 6.49
N VAL A 51 -6.16 6.11 6.14
CA VAL A 51 -5.54 7.05 5.19
C VAL A 51 -4.20 7.54 5.72
N ILE A 52 -4.16 8.04 6.95
CA ILE A 52 -2.95 8.58 7.56
C ILE A 52 -1.86 7.51 7.62
N TRP A 53 -2.20 6.30 8.07
CA TRP A 53 -1.21 5.23 8.20
C TRP A 53 -0.58 4.86 6.86
N ASN A 54 -1.39 4.78 5.82
CA ASN A 54 -0.89 4.38 4.51
C ASN A 54 -0.11 5.47 3.79
N ILE A 55 -0.39 6.75 4.06
CA ILE A 55 0.45 7.87 3.60
C ILE A 55 1.83 7.83 4.25
N VAL A 56 1.90 7.56 5.57
CA VAL A 56 3.17 7.42 6.29
C VAL A 56 3.97 6.24 5.76
N LEU A 57 3.32 5.10 5.50
CA LEU A 57 4.01 3.93 4.93
C LEU A 57 4.52 4.20 3.51
N ALA A 58 3.77 4.95 2.70
CA ALA A 58 4.20 5.34 1.37
C ALA A 58 5.39 6.31 1.38
N SER A 59 5.48 7.23 2.35
CA SER A 59 6.62 8.15 2.45
C SER A 59 7.92 7.44 2.84
N VAL A 60 7.84 6.41 3.69
CA VAL A 60 8.99 5.57 4.05
C VAL A 60 9.51 4.77 2.86
N ALA A 61 8.65 4.40 1.90
CA ALA A 61 9.06 3.68 0.70
C ALA A 61 9.85 4.52 -0.32
N VAL A 62 9.86 5.85 -0.18
CA VAL A 62 10.54 6.79 -1.10
C VAL A 62 11.91 7.24 -0.55
N ASN A 63 12.21 6.92 0.71
CA ASN A 63 13.47 7.25 1.39
C ASN A 63 14.48 6.11 1.25
#